data_AF-A0A9N9CBH7-F1
#
_entry.id   AF-A0A9N9CBH7-F1
#
_cell.length_a   1.000
_cell.length_b   1.000
_cell.length_c   1.000
_cell.angle_alpha   90.00
_cell.angle_beta   90.00
_cell.angle_gamma   90.00
#
_symmetry.space_group_name_H-M   'P 1'
#
loop_
_entity.id
_entity.type
_entity.pdbx_description
1 polymer ?
#
loop_
_entity_poly.entity_id
_entity_poly.type
_entity_poly.pdbx_seq_one_letter_code
_entity_poly.pdbx_strand_id
1 'polypeptide(L)'
;MSLKLGGTYGEILDIVAHGNLRMRGQAFVVFKDQESAAQAIKEVNGFILKEKAMLIQYARSKSDAIAISDGTIEEHKRQRLEAKEKRAKEPPQKRFKTTHSGGFQAGGPSGAAGGSGGGGGGAASSNIADEFLPPNKILFLQNLPEDITEAMLTALFQQYPGFKEVRTVPVKKEIAFVEYENETQAMIAKEALSNYSNHKIKITFARK
;
A
#
# COMPACT_ATOMS: atom_id res chain seq x y z
N MET A 1 18.40 17.13 2.95
CA MET A 1 19.06 16.38 4.04
C MET A 1 19.03 14.91 3.70
N SER A 2 20.13 14.39 3.16
CA SER A 2 20.31 12.98 2.82
C SER A 2 20.71 12.22 4.10
N LEU A 3 19.95 11.20 4.49
CA LEU A 3 20.38 10.32 5.59
C LEU A 3 21.62 9.57 5.12
N LYS A 4 22.77 9.89 5.70
CA LYS A 4 23.98 9.11 5.56
C LYS A 4 24.02 8.08 6.67
N LEU A 5 23.07 7.12 6.62
CA LEU A 5 23.02 5.98 7.54
C LEU A 5 24.11 4.91 7.22
N GLY A 6 24.82 5.09 6.10
CA GLY A 6 25.65 4.05 5.49
C GLY A 6 27.12 4.00 5.85
N GLY A 7 27.54 4.69 6.92
CA GLY A 7 28.94 4.68 7.34
C GLY A 7 29.19 4.18 8.76
N THR A 8 28.16 4.04 9.59
CA THR A 8 28.33 3.81 11.04
C THR A 8 28.24 2.35 11.45
N TYR A 9 27.54 1.51 10.68
CA TYR A 9 27.23 0.13 11.07
C TYR A 9 27.98 -0.94 10.27
N GLY A 10 28.43 -0.61 9.06
CA GLY A 10 29.11 -1.53 8.16
C GLY A 10 29.00 -1.09 6.70
N GLU A 11 29.65 -1.86 5.83
CA GLU A 11 29.62 -1.62 4.39
C GLU A 11 28.22 -1.93 3.83
N ILE A 12 27.61 -0.93 3.20
CA ILE A 12 26.34 -1.09 2.48
C ILE A 12 26.64 -1.46 1.03
N LEU A 13 26.08 -2.60 0.60
CA LEU A 13 26.16 -3.06 -0.79
C LEU A 13 25.13 -2.37 -1.69
N ASP A 14 23.91 -2.17 -1.19
CA ASP A 14 22.83 -1.58 -1.98
C ASP A 14 21.74 -0.95 -1.10
N ILE A 15 21.08 0.09 -1.63
CA ILE A 15 19.91 0.73 -1.04
C ILE A 15 18.82 0.84 -2.08
N VAL A 16 17.72 0.11 -1.86
CA VAL A 16 16.60 0.05 -2.79
C VAL A 16 15.39 0.75 -2.17
N ALA A 17 15.05 1.92 -2.70
CA ALA A 17 13.85 2.67 -2.34
C ALA A 17 13.02 2.95 -3.61
N HIS A 18 11.72 2.69 -3.55
CA HIS A 18 10.82 2.84 -4.70
C HIS A 18 9.83 4.00 -4.46
N GLY A 19 9.56 4.77 -5.51
CA GLY A 19 8.56 5.86 -5.46
C GLY A 19 7.10 5.41 -5.63
N ASN A 20 6.87 4.15 -6.02
CA ASN A 20 5.51 3.62 -6.24
C ASN A 20 4.73 3.55 -4.92
N LEU A 21 3.42 3.85 -4.94
CA LEU A 21 2.57 3.92 -3.75
C LEU A 21 2.66 2.69 -2.85
N ARG A 22 2.74 1.48 -3.42
CA ARG A 22 2.86 0.23 -2.65
C ARG A 22 4.13 0.16 -1.79
N MET A 23 5.20 0.83 -2.23
CA MET A 23 6.53 0.76 -1.63
C MET A 23 6.97 2.10 -1.03
N ARG A 24 6.18 3.17 -1.18
CA ARG A 24 6.49 4.50 -0.66
C ARG A 24 6.53 4.44 0.87
N GLY A 25 7.57 5.04 1.46
CA GLY A 25 7.81 4.97 2.90
C GLY A 25 8.54 3.69 3.36
N GLN A 26 8.96 2.83 2.42
CA GLN A 26 9.78 1.65 2.70
C GLN A 26 11.07 1.72 1.88
N ALA A 27 12.14 1.18 2.45
CA ALA A 27 13.42 1.00 1.79
C ALA A 27 14.05 -0.32 2.24
N PHE A 28 14.82 -0.94 1.35
CA PHE A 28 15.67 -2.07 1.70
C PHE A 28 17.11 -1.59 1.72
N VAL A 29 17.80 -1.90 2.82
CA VAL A 29 19.22 -1.63 2.97
C VAL A 29 19.92 -2.98 3.04
N VAL A 30 20.90 -3.18 2.15
CA VAL A 30 21.66 -4.42 2.06
C VAL A 30 23.04 -4.16 2.63
N PHE A 31 23.34 -4.79 3.76
CA PHE A 31 24.69 -4.81 4.32
C PHE A 31 25.48 -5.99 3.78
N LYS A 32 26.79 -5.83 3.72
CA LYS A 32 27.72 -6.93 3.40
C LYS A 32 27.71 -8.00 4.48
N ASP A 33 27.77 -7.58 5.74
CA ASP A 33 27.85 -8.48 6.89
C ASP A 33 26.51 -8.55 7.65
N GLN A 34 26.16 -9.75 8.11
CA GLN A 34 24.94 -9.98 8.89
C GLN A 34 25.01 -9.28 10.26
N GLU A 35 26.19 -9.18 10.86
CA GLU A 35 26.38 -8.53 12.16
C GLU A 35 26.08 -7.03 12.10
N SER A 36 26.52 -6.36 11.04
CA SER A 36 26.21 -4.95 10.76
C SER A 36 24.71 -4.70 10.66
N ALA A 37 23.98 -5.61 9.99
CA ALA A 37 22.52 -5.53 9.92
C ALA A 37 21.86 -5.70 11.30
N ALA A 38 22.37 -6.62 12.13
CA ALA A 38 21.85 -6.84 13.48
C ALA A 38 22.09 -5.63 14.40
N GLN A 39 23.25 -4.98 14.30
CA GLN A 39 23.55 -3.74 15.03
C GLN A 39 22.64 -2.59 14.58
N ALA A 40 22.49 -2.39 13.27
CA ALA A 40 21.62 -1.36 12.72
C ALA A 40 20.15 -1.51 13.16
N ILE A 41 19.64 -2.75 13.23
CA ILE A 41 18.29 -3.03 13.75
C ILE A 41 18.17 -2.67 15.22
N LYS A 42 19.19 -2.95 16.05
CA LYS A 42 19.12 -2.65 17.49
C LYS A 42 19.13 -1.15 17.77
N GLU A 43 19.95 -0.39 17.04
CA GLU A 43 20.20 1.02 17.35
C GLU A 43 19.27 1.99 16.62
N VAL A 44 18.94 1.71 15.36
CA VAL A 44 18.21 2.66 14.50
C VAL A 44 16.70 2.38 14.50
N ASN A 45 16.27 1.27 15.08
CA ASN A 45 14.85 0.98 15.21
C ASN A 45 14.18 1.94 16.21
N GLY A 46 13.13 2.61 15.75
CA GLY A 46 12.46 3.69 16.49
C GLY A 46 13.04 5.08 16.25
N PHE A 47 14.10 5.23 15.47
CA PHE A 47 14.68 6.55 15.17
C PHE A 47 13.68 7.43 14.42
N ILE A 48 13.46 8.65 14.90
CA ILE A 48 12.50 9.57 14.31
C ILE A 48 13.13 10.24 13.09
N LEU A 49 12.60 9.92 11.92
CA LEU A 49 12.97 10.55 10.66
C LEU A 49 11.79 11.32 10.07
N LYS A 50 11.98 12.62 9.79
CA LYS A 50 10.95 13.48 9.18
C LYS A 50 9.60 13.31 9.90
N GLU A 51 9.64 13.39 11.23
CA GLU A 51 8.49 13.33 12.12
C GLU A 51 7.87 11.94 12.34
N LYS A 52 8.39 10.87 11.71
CA LYS A 52 7.92 9.49 11.93
C LYS A 52 9.03 8.58 12.43
N ALA A 53 8.73 7.79 13.47
CA ALA A 53 9.64 6.74 13.93
C ALA A 53 9.81 5.68 12.84
N MET A 54 11.06 5.39 12.48
CA MET A 54 11.38 4.33 11.54
C MET A 54 11.29 2.97 12.23
N LEU A 55 10.79 1.98 11.51
CA LEU A 55 10.74 0.61 11.98
C LEU A 55 11.60 -0.27 11.07
N ILE A 56 12.49 -1.05 11.66
CA ILE A 56 13.48 -1.85 10.93
C ILE A 56 13.27 -3.33 11.25
N GLN A 57 13.26 -4.16 10.21
CA GLN A 57 13.13 -5.61 10.31
C GLN A 57 14.00 -6.30 9.24
N TYR A 58 14.29 -7.58 9.44
CA TYR A 58 14.91 -8.40 8.41
C TYR A 58 14.00 -8.59 7.19
N ALA A 59 14.61 -8.61 6.01
CA ALA A 59 13.90 -8.90 4.78
C ALA A 59 13.43 -10.37 4.75
N ARG A 60 12.26 -10.60 4.13
CA ARG A 60 11.68 -11.95 4.00
C ARG A 60 12.41 -12.83 2.99
N SER A 61 13.09 -12.21 2.04
CA SER A 61 13.84 -12.87 0.98
C SER A 61 15.22 -12.24 0.88
N LYS A 62 16.18 -12.99 0.32
CA LYS A 62 17.50 -12.44 -0.01
C LYS A 62 17.35 -11.30 -1.03
N SER A 63 18.30 -10.36 -0.99
CA SER A 63 18.38 -9.29 -1.98
C SER A 63 19.15 -9.77 -3.20
N ASP A 64 18.87 -9.15 -4.35
CA ASP A 64 19.57 -9.50 -5.60
C ASP A 64 21.08 -9.17 -5.49
N ALA A 65 21.46 -8.13 -4.74
CA ALA A 65 22.86 -7.78 -4.48
C ALA A 65 23.65 -8.87 -3.74
N ILE A 66 23.05 -9.52 -2.73
CA ILE A 66 23.67 -10.66 -2.03
C ILE A 66 23.70 -11.90 -2.92
N ALA A 67 22.64 -12.15 -3.68
CA ALA A 67 22.62 -13.27 -4.63
C ALA A 67 23.70 -13.12 -5.72
N ILE A 68 24.04 -11.88 -6.11
CA ILE A 68 25.15 -11.58 -7.01
C ILE A 68 26.49 -11.88 -6.35
N SER A 69 26.73 -11.45 -5.11
CA SER A 69 28.01 -11.73 -4.43
C SER A 69 28.23 -13.23 -4.16
N ASP A 70 27.16 -13.95 -3.83
CA ASP A 70 27.20 -15.39 -3.55
C ASP A 70 27.26 -16.25 -4.83
N GLY A 71 27.11 -15.65 -6.03
CA GLY A 71 27.04 -16.38 -7.30
C GLY A 71 25.76 -17.19 -7.51
N THR A 72 24.70 -16.95 -6.72
CA THR A 72 23.44 -17.74 -6.70
C THR A 72 22.28 -17.05 -7.44
N ILE A 73 22.58 -16.09 -8.33
CA ILE A 73 21.59 -15.25 -9.04
C ILE A 73 20.53 -16.08 -9.76
N GLU A 74 20.94 -17.15 -10.43
CA GLU A 74 20.07 -18.04 -11.22
C GLU A 74 18.99 -18.69 -10.35
N GLU A 75 19.39 -19.22 -9.19
CA GLU A 75 18.48 -19.84 -8.23
C GLU A 75 17.57 -18.81 -7.56
N HIS A 76 18.09 -17.63 -7.24
CA HIS A 76 17.29 -16.54 -6.68
C HIS A 76 16.20 -16.07 -7.65
N LYS A 77 16.55 -15.95 -8.95
CA LYS A 77 15.59 -15.62 -10.02
C LYS A 77 14.53 -16.71 -10.16
N ARG A 78 14.92 -17.99 -10.13
CA ARG A 78 13.99 -19.13 -10.19
C ARG A 78 13.01 -19.10 -9.02
N GLN A 79 13.49 -18.91 -7.80
CA GLN A 79 12.65 -18.82 -6.60
C GLN A 79 11.67 -17.63 -6.66
N ARG A 80 12.08 -16.48 -7.21
CA ARG A 80 11.17 -15.32 -7.41
C ARG A 80 10.09 -15.61 -8.43
N LEU A 81 10.43 -16.28 -9.53
CA LEU A 81 9.46 -16.67 -10.57
C LEU A 81 8.46 -17.69 -10.01
N GLU A 82 8.94 -18.73 -9.33
CA GLU A 82 8.08 -19.74 -8.69
C GLU A 82 7.19 -19.13 -7.62
N ALA A 83 7.72 -18.24 -6.77
CA ALA A 83 6.91 -17.54 -5.77
C ALA A 83 5.85 -16.64 -6.40
N LYS A 84 6.19 -15.97 -7.51
CA LYS A 84 5.23 -15.15 -8.29
C LYS A 84 4.14 -16.03 -8.90
N GLU A 85 4.50 -17.20 -9.42
CA GLU A 85 3.57 -18.13 -10.07
C GLU A 85 2.66 -18.84 -9.06
N LYS A 86 3.20 -19.29 -7.93
CA LYS A 86 2.41 -19.84 -6.81
C LYS A 86 1.43 -18.80 -6.30
N ARG A 87 1.89 -17.56 -6.08
CA ARG A 87 1.01 -16.46 -5.69
C ARG A 87 -0.03 -16.16 -6.77
N ALA A 88 0.30 -16.29 -8.06
CA ALA A 88 -0.63 -16.11 -9.18
C ALA A 88 -1.74 -17.17 -9.23
N LYS A 89 -1.45 -18.41 -8.79
CA LYS A 89 -2.40 -19.54 -8.75
C LYS A 89 -3.25 -19.59 -7.47
N GLU A 90 -2.87 -18.90 -6.40
CA GLU A 90 -3.66 -18.86 -5.17
C GLU A 90 -4.94 -18.01 -5.29
N PRO A 91 -6.08 -18.48 -4.73
CA PRO A 91 -7.34 -17.75 -4.76
C PRO A 91 -7.24 -16.42 -3.99
N PRO A 92 -7.93 -15.36 -4.46
CA PRO A 92 -7.76 -14.00 -3.96
C PRO A 92 -8.05 -13.83 -2.46
N GLN A 93 -8.86 -14.71 -1.87
CA GLN A 93 -9.21 -14.69 -0.45
C GLN A 93 -8.03 -15.02 0.49
N LYS A 94 -7.02 -15.79 0.05
CA LYS A 94 -5.82 -16.10 0.86
C LYS A 94 -4.67 -15.11 0.66
N ARG A 95 -4.65 -14.40 -0.47
CA ARG A 95 -3.62 -13.39 -0.79
C ARG A 95 -3.59 -12.21 0.20
N PHE A 96 -4.71 -11.94 0.86
CA PHE A 96 -4.86 -10.84 1.82
C PHE A 96 -4.35 -11.16 3.23
N LYS A 97 -4.24 -12.44 3.64
CA LYS A 97 -3.63 -12.77 4.94
C LYS A 97 -2.11 -12.60 4.89
N THR A 98 -1.44 -13.14 3.87
CA THR A 98 0.03 -13.21 3.90
C THR A 98 0.75 -11.91 3.52
N THR A 99 0.04 -10.90 3.00
CA THR A 99 0.65 -9.65 2.53
C THR A 99 0.56 -8.48 3.52
N HIS A 100 -0.34 -8.54 4.52
CA HIS A 100 -0.43 -7.52 5.57
C HIS A 100 -0.82 -8.04 6.97
N SER A 101 -0.81 -9.36 7.23
CA SER A 101 -0.97 -9.92 8.58
C SER A 101 0.25 -10.70 9.08
N GLY A 102 1.46 -10.20 8.79
CA GLY A 102 2.56 -10.41 9.73
C GLY A 102 2.33 -9.39 10.84
N GLY A 103 1.69 -9.80 11.93
CA GLY A 103 1.38 -8.92 13.05
C GLY A 103 2.61 -8.13 13.46
N PHE A 104 2.48 -6.81 13.48
CA PHE A 104 3.38 -5.95 14.23
C PHE A 104 3.13 -6.25 15.71
N GLN A 105 3.78 -7.29 16.23
CA GLN A 105 3.80 -7.58 17.64
C GLN A 105 4.86 -6.68 18.26
N ALA A 106 4.40 -5.54 18.79
CA ALA A 106 5.15 -4.84 19.82
C ALA A 106 5.27 -5.81 21.00
N GLY A 107 6.49 -6.27 21.28
CA GLY A 107 6.76 -7.19 22.38
C GLY A 107 6.43 -6.54 23.73
N GLY A 108 5.45 -7.11 24.42
CA GLY A 108 5.18 -6.97 25.84
C GLY A 108 4.60 -8.30 26.36
N PRO A 109 4.96 -8.80 27.56
CA PRO A 109 4.77 -10.21 27.90
C PRO A 109 3.39 -10.55 28.50
N SER A 110 2.96 -11.79 28.18
CA SER A 110 2.11 -12.74 28.93
C SER A 110 0.62 -12.47 29.18
N GLY A 111 -0.20 -13.46 28.78
CA GLY A 111 -1.57 -13.68 29.29
C GLY A 111 -2.38 -14.61 28.39
N ALA A 112 -2.68 -15.83 28.86
CA ALA A 112 -3.35 -16.91 28.15
C ALA A 112 -4.90 -16.84 28.12
N ALA A 113 -5.50 -17.84 27.47
CA ALA A 113 -6.94 -18.15 27.23
C ALA A 113 -7.51 -17.48 25.97
N GLY A 114 -8.08 -18.17 24.97
CA GLY A 114 -8.96 -19.34 25.00
C GLY A 114 -10.27 -18.91 24.32
N GLY A 115 -10.71 -19.58 23.24
CA GLY A 115 -12.03 -19.27 22.66
C GLY A 115 -12.20 -19.61 21.17
N SER A 116 -12.90 -20.71 20.93
CA SER A 116 -13.52 -21.15 19.67
C SER A 116 -14.79 -20.35 19.32
N GLY A 117 -15.12 -20.27 18.02
CA GLY A 117 -16.40 -19.80 17.48
C GLY A 117 -16.13 -18.90 16.27
N GLY A 118 -16.73 -19.05 15.09
CA GLY A 118 -18.10 -19.37 14.74
C GLY A 118 -18.55 -18.26 13.77
N GLY A 119 -19.18 -18.63 12.65
CA GLY A 119 -19.36 -17.73 11.50
C GLY A 119 -20.30 -16.54 11.72
N GLY A 120 -20.41 -15.69 10.69
CA GLY A 120 -21.42 -14.64 10.65
C GLY A 120 -21.01 -13.50 9.73
N GLY A 121 -21.64 -13.45 8.55
CA GLY A 121 -21.61 -12.27 7.69
C GLY A 121 -22.27 -11.08 8.39
N GLY A 122 -21.70 -9.91 8.19
CA GLY A 122 -22.22 -8.66 8.70
C GLY A 122 -21.32 -7.53 8.21
N ALA A 123 -21.93 -6.57 7.54
CA ALA A 123 -21.31 -5.38 7.00
C ALA A 123 -20.39 -4.71 8.04
N ALA A 124 -19.08 -4.78 7.81
CA ALA A 124 -18.10 -4.03 8.56
C ALA A 124 -17.37 -3.12 7.57
N SER A 125 -17.72 -1.84 7.66
CA SER A 125 -17.05 -0.71 7.03
C SER A 125 -15.55 -0.95 6.95
N SER A 126 -15.07 -1.17 5.72
CA SER A 126 -13.65 -1.37 5.46
C SER A 126 -12.92 -0.05 5.69
N ASN A 127 -12.52 0.18 6.94
CA ASN A 127 -11.46 1.09 7.35
C ASN A 127 -10.09 0.59 6.86
N ILE A 128 -9.99 0.27 5.56
CA ILE A 128 -8.72 0.41 4.86
C ILE A 128 -8.59 1.92 4.69
N ALA A 129 -7.56 2.51 5.30
CA ALA A 129 -7.25 3.93 5.12
C ALA A 129 -7.22 4.21 3.62
N ASP A 130 -8.30 4.84 3.18
CA ASP A 130 -8.68 5.05 1.80
C ASP A 130 -7.66 5.90 1.04
N GLU A 131 -6.86 6.61 1.84
CA GLU A 131 -5.62 7.31 1.53
C GLU A 131 -4.54 6.44 0.85
N PHE A 132 -4.58 5.11 0.98
CA PHE A 132 -3.57 4.20 0.42
C PHE A 132 -4.03 3.38 -0.80
N LEU A 133 -5.15 3.75 -1.42
CA LEU A 133 -5.55 3.08 -2.66
C LEU A 133 -4.55 3.45 -3.79
N PRO A 134 -4.02 2.47 -4.53
CA PRO A 134 -3.08 2.72 -5.64
C PRO A 134 -3.71 3.71 -6.64
N PRO A 135 -2.93 4.62 -7.22
CA PRO A 135 -3.44 5.55 -8.21
C PRO A 135 -4.12 4.76 -9.32
N ASN A 136 -5.29 5.24 -9.71
CA ASN A 136 -6.10 4.65 -10.76
C ASN A 136 -6.71 5.77 -11.57
N LYS A 137 -6.88 5.55 -12.87
CA LYS A 137 -7.61 6.47 -13.74
C LYS A 137 -9.11 6.54 -13.41
N ILE A 138 -9.62 5.59 -12.61
CA ILE A 138 -11.01 5.57 -12.15
C ILE A 138 -11.08 6.01 -10.68
N LEU A 139 -11.94 6.99 -10.40
CA LEU A 139 -12.33 7.40 -9.07
C LEU A 139 -13.61 6.69 -8.64
N PHE A 140 -13.68 6.34 -7.36
CA PHE A 140 -14.83 5.75 -6.70
C PHE A 140 -15.41 6.74 -5.71
N LEU A 141 -16.69 7.04 -5.88
CA LEU A 141 -17.45 7.95 -5.05
C LEU A 141 -18.37 7.11 -4.16
N GLN A 142 -18.36 7.41 -2.86
CA GLN A 142 -19.20 6.78 -1.86
C GLN A 142 -19.97 7.84 -1.10
N ASN A 143 -21.08 7.43 -0.47
CA ASN A 143 -21.98 8.29 0.30
C ASN A 143 -22.54 9.44 -0.54
N LEU A 144 -22.85 9.15 -1.80
CA LEU A 144 -23.57 10.07 -2.67
C LEU A 144 -25.02 10.22 -2.17
N PRO A 145 -25.55 11.43 -2.06
CA PRO A 145 -26.93 11.64 -1.68
C PRO A 145 -27.86 11.25 -2.85
N GLU A 146 -29.08 10.78 -2.57
CA GLU A 146 -29.97 10.19 -3.59
C GLU A 146 -30.44 11.17 -4.68
N ASP A 147 -30.35 12.47 -4.40
CA ASP A 147 -30.67 13.57 -5.29
C ASP A 147 -29.55 13.87 -6.30
N ILE A 148 -28.35 13.33 -6.12
CA ILE A 148 -27.25 13.58 -7.06
C ILE A 148 -27.47 12.80 -8.36
N THR A 149 -27.45 13.52 -9.48
CA THR A 149 -27.62 12.94 -10.81
C THR A 149 -26.28 12.81 -11.52
N GLU A 150 -26.22 11.94 -12.53
CA GLU A 150 -25.05 11.81 -13.40
C GLU A 150 -24.66 13.14 -14.03
N ALA A 151 -25.63 13.95 -14.47
CA ALA A 151 -25.38 15.26 -15.07
C ALA A 151 -24.66 16.22 -14.10
N MET A 152 -25.00 16.19 -12.81
CA MET A 152 -24.34 17.00 -11.79
C MET A 152 -22.91 16.53 -11.53
N LEU A 153 -22.69 15.21 -11.47
CA LEU A 153 -21.35 14.63 -11.35
C LEU A 153 -20.51 14.97 -12.58
N THR A 154 -21.06 14.83 -13.78
CA THR A 154 -20.38 15.20 -15.02
C THR A 154 -19.97 16.66 -15.01
N ALA A 155 -20.86 17.60 -14.68
CA ALA A 155 -20.51 19.02 -14.61
C ALA A 155 -19.38 19.31 -13.61
N LEU A 156 -19.35 18.60 -12.47
CA LEU A 156 -18.37 18.80 -11.41
C LEU A 156 -17.01 18.16 -11.71
N PHE A 157 -16.97 17.04 -12.43
CA PHE A 157 -15.71 16.35 -12.77
C PHE A 157 -15.16 16.79 -14.14
N GLN A 158 -15.98 17.25 -15.07
CA GLN A 158 -15.55 17.72 -16.39
C GLN A 158 -14.73 19.03 -16.32
N GLN A 159 -14.78 19.78 -15.21
CA GLN A 159 -13.92 20.94 -14.98
C GLN A 159 -12.42 20.58 -14.87
N TYR A 160 -12.10 19.30 -14.64
CA TYR A 160 -10.73 18.81 -14.59
C TYR A 160 -10.33 18.16 -15.91
N PRO A 161 -9.07 18.35 -16.36
CA PRO A 161 -8.63 17.84 -17.65
C PRO A 161 -8.64 16.31 -17.69
N GLY A 162 -9.01 15.75 -18.84
CA GLY A 162 -8.97 14.32 -19.10
C GLY A 162 -10.15 13.52 -18.58
N PHE A 163 -11.25 14.17 -18.20
CA PHE A 163 -12.53 13.52 -17.91
C PHE A 163 -13.01 12.67 -19.11
N LYS A 164 -13.45 11.43 -18.85
CA LYS A 164 -14.00 10.52 -19.87
C LYS A 164 -15.50 10.28 -19.64
N GLU A 165 -15.85 9.62 -18.56
CA GLU A 165 -17.25 9.24 -18.27
C GLU A 165 -17.55 9.19 -16.77
N VAL A 166 -18.84 9.37 -16.42
CA VAL A 166 -19.39 9.01 -15.11
C VAL A 166 -20.25 7.77 -15.28
N ARG A 167 -20.04 6.78 -14.41
CA ARG A 167 -20.84 5.56 -14.34
C ARG A 167 -21.53 5.49 -12.98
N THR A 168 -22.83 5.73 -12.97
CA THR A 168 -23.68 5.53 -11.81
C THR A 168 -24.13 4.07 -11.71
N VAL A 169 -24.42 3.59 -10.50
CA VAL A 169 -24.93 2.22 -10.30
C VAL A 169 -26.42 2.30 -9.96
N PRO A 170 -27.34 1.86 -10.84
CA PRO A 170 -28.79 2.01 -10.61
C PRO A 170 -29.28 1.21 -9.39
N VAL A 171 -28.57 0.14 -9.03
CA VAL A 171 -28.86 -0.69 -7.84
C VAL A 171 -28.39 -0.01 -6.54
N LYS A 172 -27.44 0.93 -6.61
CA LYS A 172 -26.84 1.61 -5.45
C LYS A 172 -26.58 3.08 -5.78
N LYS A 173 -27.57 3.93 -5.51
CA LYS A 173 -27.48 5.38 -5.76
C LYS A 173 -26.40 6.09 -4.94
N GLU A 174 -25.95 5.46 -3.85
CA GLU A 174 -24.90 5.99 -2.98
C GLU A 174 -23.48 5.89 -3.58
N ILE A 175 -23.32 5.22 -4.73
CA ILE A 175 -22.02 5.02 -5.37
C ILE A 175 -21.99 5.42 -6.84
N ALA A 176 -20.85 5.97 -7.26
CA ALA A 176 -20.56 6.23 -8.66
C ALA A 176 -19.07 6.03 -8.96
N PHE A 177 -18.76 5.86 -10.23
CA PHE A 177 -17.40 5.79 -10.74
C PHE A 177 -17.18 6.92 -11.73
N VAL A 178 -16.00 7.52 -11.71
CA VAL A 178 -15.61 8.54 -12.68
C VAL A 178 -14.31 8.11 -13.34
N GLU A 179 -14.29 8.00 -14.66
CA GLU A 179 -13.11 7.63 -15.42
C GLU A 179 -12.42 8.87 -16.00
N TYR A 180 -11.10 8.90 -15.87
CA TYR A 180 -10.20 9.83 -16.53
C TYR A 180 -9.33 9.09 -17.54
N GLU A 181 -8.67 9.86 -18.40
CA GLU A 181 -7.71 9.34 -19.36
C GLU A 181 -6.50 8.72 -18.65
N ASN A 182 -5.97 9.41 -17.63
CA ASN A 182 -4.76 9.03 -16.94
C ASN A 182 -4.91 9.10 -15.41
N GLU A 183 -4.10 8.31 -14.70
CA GLU A 183 -4.06 8.29 -13.22
C GLU A 183 -3.66 9.64 -12.62
N THR A 184 -2.76 10.39 -13.28
CA THR A 184 -2.32 11.72 -12.83
C THR A 184 -3.46 12.73 -12.84
N GLN A 185 -4.33 12.68 -13.85
CA GLN A 185 -5.49 13.58 -13.95
C GLN A 185 -6.57 13.21 -12.92
N ALA A 186 -6.82 11.91 -12.74
CA ALA A 186 -7.70 11.42 -11.68
C ALA A 186 -7.22 11.85 -10.28
N MET A 187 -5.92 11.85 -10.05
CA MET A 187 -5.32 12.32 -8.78
C MET A 187 -5.60 13.80 -8.53
N ILE A 188 -5.39 14.66 -9.53
CA ILE A 188 -5.66 16.11 -9.43
C ILE A 188 -7.14 16.35 -9.11
N ALA A 189 -8.05 15.69 -9.82
CA ALA A 189 -9.47 15.80 -9.59
C ALA A 189 -9.87 15.32 -8.19
N LYS A 190 -9.31 14.19 -7.74
CA LYS A 190 -9.51 13.68 -6.38
C LYS A 190 -9.06 14.70 -5.34
N GLU A 191 -7.82 15.18 -5.39
CA GLU A 191 -7.28 16.10 -4.37
C GLU A 191 -8.08 17.41 -4.30
N ALA A 192 -8.48 17.95 -5.45
CA ALA A 192 -9.26 19.18 -5.51
C ALA A 192 -10.69 19.00 -4.98
N LEU A 193 -11.33 17.86 -5.24
CA LEU A 193 -12.72 17.59 -4.83
C LEU A 193 -12.85 16.93 -3.45
N SER A 194 -11.80 16.28 -2.96
CA SER A 194 -11.74 15.70 -1.62
C SER A 194 -11.92 16.78 -0.53
N ASN A 195 -11.43 18.00 -0.78
CA ASN A 195 -11.58 19.13 0.14
C ASN A 195 -12.89 19.91 -0.08
N TYR A 196 -13.49 19.82 -1.27
CA TYR A 196 -14.74 20.50 -1.60
C TYR A 196 -15.98 19.78 -1.07
N SER A 197 -15.91 18.46 -0.88
CA SER A 197 -17.02 17.64 -0.37
C SER A 197 -17.20 17.79 1.14
N ASN A 198 -17.64 18.97 1.57
CA ASN A 198 -17.99 19.31 2.96
C ASN A 198 -19.19 18.51 3.51
N HIS A 199 -19.81 17.66 2.68
CA HIS A 199 -20.98 16.85 3.00
C HIS A 199 -20.75 15.39 2.59
N LYS A 200 -20.31 14.54 3.53
CA LYS A 200 -20.36 13.06 3.56
C LYS A 200 -19.81 12.25 2.37
N ILE A 201 -19.61 12.83 1.18
CA ILE A 201 -19.16 12.17 -0.04
C ILE A 201 -17.68 11.86 0.08
N LYS A 202 -17.34 10.60 -0.12
CA LYS A 202 -15.97 10.10 -0.01
C LYS A 202 -15.46 9.76 -1.40
N ILE A 203 -14.40 10.45 -1.84
CA ILE A 203 -13.79 10.29 -3.16
C ILE A 203 -12.46 9.56 -3.03
N THR A 204 -12.33 8.45 -3.75
CA THR A 204 -11.27 7.46 -3.55
C THR A 204 -10.80 6.93 -4.90
N PHE A 205 -9.64 6.27 -4.98
CA PHE A 205 -9.31 5.53 -6.20
C PHE A 205 -10.09 4.23 -6.29
N ALA A 206 -10.58 3.86 -7.46
CA ALA A 206 -11.23 2.58 -7.66
C ALA A 206 -10.25 1.43 -7.43
N ARG A 207 -10.71 0.38 -6.74
CA ARG A 207 -9.92 -0.85 -6.55
C ARG A 207 -9.79 -1.56 -7.91
N LYS A 208 -8.58 -2.06 -8.19
CA LYS A 208 -8.27 -2.83 -9.40
C LYS A 208 -8.69 -4.28 -9.27
#